data_AF-A0A1J3DLE8-F1
#
_entry.id   AF-A0A1J3DLE8-F1
#
_cell.length_a   1.000
_cell.length_b   1.000
_cell.length_c   1.000
_cell.angle_alpha   90.00
_cell.angle_beta   90.00
_cell.angle_gamma   90.00
#
_symmetry.space_group_name_H-M   'P 1'
#
loop_
_entity.id
_entity.type
_entity.pdbx_description
1 polymer ?
#
loop_
_entity_poly.entity_id
_entity_poly.type
_entity_poly.pdbx_seq_one_letter_code
_entity_poly.pdbx_strand_id
1 'polypeptide(L)'
;GNLSSFSTTFVFAIHSQIPILSGHGMAFLVAPNASLPNATASQYMGLFNIINNGNATNHVFAVELDTVRSTEFNDMDDNHVGIDINSLASIDSSRAGYWDEKYHFKNLTLISRRRMQVWVDYDGRTHQIDVTMAPFRKDKPRKPLVSAVRDLSPILFQDMFVGFSSATGSVVSEHYVLGWSFGVNGKAPPLALSKLPKFPRYGPTTIQRFYKNGMPLISLLLIPLLFIILVILLVRFIVRRRRKFAEELEDWETEFAKTRMKFKDLYYATKGFKKKGLLGSGGFGSVYIGVMPKTKKKI
;
A
#
# COMPACT_ATOMS: atom_id res chain seq x y z
N GLY A 1 23.00 20.86 26.12
CA GLY A 1 22.30 22.16 25.96
C GLY A 1 20.95 21.89 25.32
N ASN A 2 19.94 22.72 25.56
CA ASN A 2 18.63 22.54 24.92
C ASN A 2 18.72 22.91 23.43
N LEU A 3 18.16 22.06 22.57
CA LEU A 3 18.02 22.35 21.16
C LEU A 3 17.15 23.60 20.95
N SER A 4 17.55 24.45 19.99
CA SER A 4 16.79 25.64 19.63
C SER A 4 15.43 25.28 19.01
N SER A 5 14.42 26.10 19.27
CA SER A 5 13.12 25.94 18.59
C SER A 5 13.28 26.25 17.11
N PHE A 6 12.48 25.64 16.24
CA PHE A 6 12.44 26.02 14.83
C PHE A 6 11.02 25.97 14.28
N SER A 7 10.83 26.67 13.17
CA SER A 7 9.56 26.70 12.46
C SER A 7 9.85 26.72 10.96
N THR A 8 9.03 26.05 10.19
CA THR A 8 9.06 26.12 8.73
C THR A 8 7.67 26.12 8.15
N THR A 9 7.53 26.77 7.01
CA THR A 9 6.34 26.65 6.17
C THR A 9 6.72 26.58 4.72
N PHE A 10 6.02 25.72 3.97
CA PHE A 10 6.23 25.58 2.55
C PHE A 10 4.91 25.32 1.83
N VAL A 11 4.84 25.77 0.58
CA VAL A 11 3.75 25.48 -0.34
C VAL A 11 4.24 24.43 -1.32
N PHE A 12 3.52 23.32 -1.42
CA PHE A 12 3.85 22.24 -2.32
C PHE A 12 2.68 21.87 -3.23
N ALA A 13 2.97 21.08 -4.24
CA ALA A 13 1.98 20.37 -5.03
C ALA A 13 2.60 19.09 -5.62
N ILE A 14 1.82 18.00 -5.66
CA ILE A 14 2.25 16.73 -6.25
C ILE A 14 1.46 16.49 -7.53
N HIS A 15 2.19 16.22 -8.62
CA HIS A 15 1.65 15.86 -9.91
C HIS A 15 2.06 14.44 -10.26
N SER A 16 1.13 13.49 -10.16
CA SER A 16 1.32 12.17 -10.75
C SER A 16 0.79 12.11 -12.17
N GLN A 17 1.51 11.42 -13.07
CA GLN A 17 1.06 11.17 -14.44
C GLN A 17 -0.23 10.37 -14.52
N ILE A 18 -0.48 9.47 -13.55
CA ILE A 18 -1.71 8.69 -13.43
C ILE A 18 -2.53 9.29 -12.26
N PRO A 19 -3.73 9.84 -12.49
CA PRO A 19 -4.45 10.61 -11.45
C PRO A 19 -4.80 9.86 -10.15
N ILE A 20 -4.80 8.53 -10.19
CA ILE A 20 -5.23 7.66 -9.08
C ILE A 20 -4.08 6.85 -8.46
N LEU A 21 -2.86 7.00 -8.98
CA LEU A 21 -1.67 6.30 -8.49
C LEU A 21 -0.54 7.31 -8.35
N SER A 22 0.41 7.09 -7.46
CA SER A 22 1.61 7.91 -7.34
C SER A 22 2.77 7.02 -6.92
N GLY A 23 3.98 7.57 -6.91
CA GLY A 23 5.12 6.98 -6.25
C GLY A 23 6.14 8.07 -5.97
N HIS A 24 6.75 8.21 -4.80
CA HIS A 24 6.32 7.71 -3.47
C HIS A 24 5.92 8.87 -2.57
N GLY A 25 6.70 9.95 -2.57
CA GLY A 25 6.37 11.12 -1.79
C GLY A 25 7.51 12.12 -1.75
N MET A 26 7.39 13.05 -0.83
CA MET A 26 8.43 14.03 -0.51
C MET A 26 8.49 14.27 0.98
N ALA A 27 9.63 14.73 1.47
CA ALA A 27 9.81 15.06 2.88
C ALA A 27 10.52 16.41 3.04
N PHE A 28 10.10 17.19 4.03
CA PHE A 28 10.95 18.20 4.64
C PHE A 28 11.89 17.48 5.61
N LEU A 29 13.18 17.81 5.62
CA LEU A 29 14.16 17.14 6.48
C LEU A 29 15.16 18.10 7.12
N VAL A 30 15.68 17.66 8.26
CA VAL A 30 16.85 18.19 8.96
C VAL A 30 17.87 17.05 9.06
N ALA A 31 19.06 17.23 8.50
CA ALA A 31 20.06 16.16 8.34
C ALA A 31 21.50 16.66 8.52
N PRO A 32 22.46 15.79 8.88
CA PRO A 32 23.84 16.20 9.15
C PRO A 32 24.63 16.58 7.89
N ASN A 33 24.17 16.15 6.70
CA ASN A 33 24.85 16.37 5.43
C ASN A 33 23.84 16.82 4.37
N ALA A 34 24.25 17.73 3.49
CA ALA A 34 23.45 18.14 2.33
C ALA A 34 23.22 16.99 1.33
N SER A 35 24.20 16.09 1.21
CA SER A 35 24.06 14.82 0.48
C SER A 35 23.81 13.69 1.47
N LEU A 36 22.81 12.86 1.21
CA LEU A 36 22.54 11.63 1.95
C LEU A 36 23.08 10.43 1.14
N PRO A 37 24.36 10.03 1.32
CA PRO A 37 25.02 9.06 0.41
C PRO A 37 24.39 7.66 0.46
N ASN A 38 23.76 7.32 1.58
CA ASN A 38 23.08 6.05 1.79
C ASN A 38 21.59 6.11 1.42
N ALA A 39 21.08 7.24 0.93
CA ALA A 39 19.69 7.37 0.57
C ALA A 39 19.37 6.65 -0.75
N THR A 40 18.23 5.96 -0.79
CA THR A 40 17.70 5.31 -1.98
C THR A 40 16.35 5.92 -2.39
N ALA A 41 16.01 5.78 -3.67
CA ALA A 41 14.75 6.24 -4.22
C ALA A 41 13.57 5.33 -3.80
N SER A 42 12.42 5.47 -4.47
CA SER A 42 11.20 4.70 -4.18
C SER A 42 10.68 4.98 -2.76
N GLN A 43 10.27 3.95 -2.03
CA GLN A 43 9.69 4.04 -0.70
C GLN A 43 10.62 4.68 0.32
N TYR A 44 11.93 4.75 0.05
CA TYR A 44 12.87 5.37 0.96
C TYR A 44 12.96 6.90 0.87
N MET A 45 12.21 7.52 -0.06
CA MET A 45 12.08 8.98 -0.27
C MET A 45 13.40 9.77 -0.36
N GLY A 46 14.52 9.11 -0.67
CA GLY A 46 15.82 9.75 -0.64
C GLY A 46 16.29 10.11 0.78
N LEU A 47 15.81 9.40 1.82
CA LEU A 47 16.22 9.57 3.22
C LEU A 47 17.13 8.43 3.70
N PHE A 48 16.71 7.19 3.45
CA PHE A 48 17.37 5.97 3.98
C PHE A 48 17.53 4.90 2.91
N ASN A 49 17.92 3.70 3.34
CA ASN A 49 17.90 2.47 2.55
C ASN A 49 17.52 1.28 3.44
N ILE A 50 17.48 0.10 2.83
CA ILE A 50 17.12 -1.15 3.50
C ILE A 50 18.02 -1.52 4.69
N ILE A 51 19.26 -1.03 4.72
CA ILE A 51 20.25 -1.34 5.74
C ILE A 51 20.19 -0.34 6.90
N ASN A 52 20.02 0.96 6.63
CA ASN A 52 20.09 1.99 7.65
C ASN A 52 18.74 2.55 8.10
N ASN A 53 17.61 2.15 7.51
CA ASN A 53 16.30 2.55 8.01
C ASN A 53 16.11 2.10 9.47
N GLY A 54 15.88 3.05 10.40
CA GLY A 54 15.81 2.79 11.84
C GLY A 54 17.14 2.89 12.58
N ASN A 55 18.25 3.18 11.90
CA ASN A 55 19.55 3.32 12.54
C ASN A 55 19.68 4.68 13.25
N ALA A 56 19.89 4.67 14.57
CA ALA A 56 20.03 5.87 15.38
C ALA A 56 21.18 6.80 14.94
N THR A 57 22.18 6.27 14.23
CA THR A 57 23.32 7.04 13.70
C THR A 57 23.02 7.81 12.41
N ASN A 58 21.78 7.76 11.91
CA ASN A 58 21.39 8.55 10.74
C ASN A 58 21.32 10.05 11.07
N HIS A 59 20.91 10.42 12.28
CA HIS A 59 20.72 11.80 12.72
C HIS A 59 19.77 12.61 11.83
N VAL A 60 18.67 11.99 11.37
CA VAL A 60 17.68 12.60 10.48
C VAL A 60 16.35 12.78 11.21
N PHE A 61 15.82 14.00 11.14
CA PHE A 61 14.42 14.31 11.40
C PHE A 61 13.74 14.66 10.08
N ALA A 62 12.54 14.14 9.84
CA ALA A 62 11.76 14.48 8.66
C ALA A 62 10.25 14.59 8.94
N VAL A 63 9.58 15.35 8.08
CA VAL A 63 8.12 15.35 7.96
C VAL A 63 7.79 14.93 6.55
N GLU A 64 7.26 13.73 6.39
CA GLU A 64 6.95 13.13 5.10
C GLU A 64 5.52 13.46 4.64
N LEU A 65 5.37 13.46 3.32
CA LEU A 65 4.12 13.58 2.59
C LEU A 65 4.03 12.35 1.68
N ASP A 66 3.53 11.24 2.23
CA ASP A 66 3.53 9.94 1.56
C ASP A 66 2.24 9.71 0.75
N THR A 67 2.44 9.23 -0.47
CA THR A 67 1.41 8.96 -1.47
C THR A 67 1.32 7.48 -1.84
N VAL A 68 2.04 6.60 -1.13
CA VAL A 68 2.05 5.15 -1.31
C VAL A 68 2.00 4.48 0.05
N ARG A 69 1.26 3.38 0.16
CA ARG A 69 1.25 2.58 1.39
C ARG A 69 2.35 1.51 1.35
N SER A 70 3.36 1.67 2.18
CA SER A 70 4.47 0.75 2.41
C SER A 70 4.23 -0.06 3.69
N THR A 71 3.84 -1.32 3.55
CA THR A 71 3.52 -2.16 4.72
C THR A 71 4.70 -2.40 5.65
N GLU A 72 5.92 -2.37 5.11
CA GLU A 72 7.18 -2.51 5.85
C GLU A 72 7.48 -1.33 6.79
N PHE A 73 6.87 -0.16 6.55
CA PHE A 73 7.01 1.04 7.38
C PHE A 73 5.80 1.27 8.28
N ASN A 74 4.83 0.34 8.26
CA ASN A 74 3.60 0.40 9.03
C ASN A 74 2.68 1.58 8.65
N ASP A 75 2.67 1.93 7.37
CA ASP A 75 1.88 3.04 6.83
C ASP A 75 0.38 2.81 7.03
N MET A 76 -0.30 3.87 7.49
CA MET A 76 -1.72 3.83 7.78
C MET A 76 -2.59 3.76 6.52
N ASP A 77 -2.18 4.44 5.46
CA ASP A 77 -2.79 4.43 4.12
C ASP A 77 -1.81 5.01 3.07
N ASP A 78 -2.29 5.19 1.84
CA ASP A 78 -1.54 5.70 0.69
C ASP A 78 -1.63 7.23 0.54
N ASN A 79 -2.01 7.96 1.59
CA ASN A 79 -2.18 9.41 1.56
C ASN A 79 -2.08 10.00 2.97
N HIS A 80 -0.85 10.09 3.50
CA HIS A 80 -0.62 10.48 4.89
C HIS A 80 0.55 11.46 5.05
N VAL A 81 0.61 12.03 6.26
CA VAL A 81 1.68 12.90 6.73
C VAL A 81 2.28 12.28 7.98
N GLY A 82 3.58 12.05 7.96
CA GLY A 82 4.33 11.38 9.03
C GLY A 82 5.36 12.28 9.68
N ILE A 83 5.66 12.02 10.95
CA ILE A 83 6.83 12.55 11.65
C ILE A 83 7.85 11.42 11.79
N ASP A 84 9.02 11.63 11.22
CA ASP A 84 10.04 10.59 11.08
C ASP A 84 11.31 10.96 11.85
N ILE A 85 11.86 9.99 12.57
CA ILE A 85 13.14 10.12 13.27
C ILE A 85 13.97 8.89 12.93
N ASN A 86 15.03 9.08 12.14
CA ASN A 86 15.97 8.04 11.70
C ASN A 86 15.35 6.82 10.95
N SER A 87 14.05 6.84 10.67
CA SER A 87 13.26 5.75 10.11
C SER A 87 12.06 6.32 9.35
N LEU A 88 11.62 5.64 8.30
CA LEU A 88 10.32 5.90 7.64
C LEU A 88 9.13 5.27 8.37
N ALA A 89 9.38 4.43 9.37
CA ALA A 89 8.32 4.09 10.31
C ALA A 89 8.09 5.29 11.22
N SER A 90 7.12 6.15 10.87
CA SER A 90 6.84 7.39 11.60
C SER A 90 6.56 7.13 13.08
N ILE A 91 7.02 8.06 13.93
CA ILE A 91 6.70 8.03 15.36
C ILE A 91 5.23 8.38 15.63
N ASP A 92 4.63 9.15 14.73
CA ASP A 92 3.21 9.45 14.66
C ASP A 92 2.88 9.90 13.22
N SER A 93 1.66 9.61 12.77
CA SER A 93 1.22 9.96 11.43
C SER A 93 -0.29 10.17 11.38
N SER A 94 -0.76 10.85 10.34
CA SER A 94 -2.18 11.15 10.15
C SER A 94 -2.52 11.20 8.68
N ARG A 95 -3.75 10.82 8.33
CA ARG A 95 -4.28 10.95 6.96
C ARG A 95 -4.14 12.40 6.51
N ALA A 96 -3.73 12.64 5.27
CA ALA A 96 -3.57 13.99 4.78
C ALA A 96 -4.91 14.75 4.83
N GLY A 97 -4.90 15.90 5.50
CA GLY A 97 -6.11 16.64 5.81
C GLY A 97 -5.85 17.85 6.67
N TYR A 98 -6.93 18.49 7.12
CA TYR A 98 -6.85 19.60 8.05
C TYR A 98 -8.11 19.71 8.91
N TRP A 99 -7.98 20.36 10.07
CA TRP A 99 -9.10 20.68 10.94
C TRP A 99 -9.60 22.09 10.62
N ASP A 100 -10.88 22.24 10.29
CA ASP A 100 -11.48 23.56 10.09
C ASP A 100 -11.68 24.31 11.42
N GLU A 101 -12.14 25.56 11.36
CA GLU A 101 -12.37 26.42 12.54
C GLU A 101 -13.40 25.83 13.52
N LYS A 102 -14.24 24.90 13.05
CA LYS A 102 -15.23 24.18 13.86
C LYS A 102 -14.73 22.81 14.32
N TYR A 103 -13.43 22.53 14.15
CA TYR A 103 -12.79 21.26 14.50
C TYR A 103 -13.39 20.05 13.76
N HIS A 104 -13.87 20.24 12.53
CA HIS A 104 -14.19 19.13 11.65
C HIS A 104 -12.99 18.79 10.77
N PHE A 105 -12.67 17.50 10.70
CA PHE A 105 -11.63 17.03 9.80
C PHE A 105 -12.08 17.12 8.34
N LYS A 106 -11.20 17.65 7.49
CA LYS A 106 -11.38 17.78 6.05
C LYS A 106 -10.26 17.04 5.34
N ASN A 107 -10.61 15.97 4.63
CA ASN A 107 -9.66 15.18 3.85
C ASN A 107 -9.00 16.03 2.75
N LEU A 108 -7.71 15.81 2.55
CA LEU A 108 -6.94 16.31 1.42
C LEU A 108 -6.31 15.12 0.70
N THR A 109 -6.28 15.18 -0.62
CA THR A 109 -5.55 14.20 -1.44
C THR A 109 -4.26 14.84 -1.90
N LEU A 110 -3.11 14.35 -1.44
CA LEU A 110 -1.79 14.92 -1.75
C LEU A 110 -1.54 14.99 -3.26
N ILE A 111 -1.96 13.96 -3.99
CA ILE A 111 -1.83 13.84 -5.45
C ILE A 111 -2.93 14.58 -6.24
N SER A 112 -3.72 15.44 -5.59
CA SER A 112 -4.84 16.18 -6.20
C SER A 112 -4.41 17.21 -7.25
N ARG A 113 -3.10 17.42 -7.46
CA ARG A 113 -2.55 18.47 -8.34
C ARG A 113 -2.97 19.88 -7.89
N ARG A 114 -3.33 20.03 -6.62
CA ARG A 114 -3.67 21.30 -6.00
C ARG A 114 -2.55 21.70 -5.06
N ARG A 115 -2.32 23.00 -4.99
CA ARG A 115 -1.37 23.57 -4.05
C ARG A 115 -1.90 23.43 -2.63
N MET A 116 -1.03 23.03 -1.73
CA MET A 116 -1.28 22.92 -0.30
C MET A 116 -0.13 23.60 0.44
N GLN A 117 -0.39 24.02 1.67
CA GLN A 117 0.61 24.63 2.54
C GLN A 117 0.76 23.78 3.79
N VAL A 118 2.01 23.58 4.21
CA VAL A 118 2.39 22.86 5.42
C VAL A 118 3.11 23.84 6.34
N TRP A 119 2.92 23.66 7.64
CA TRP A 119 3.74 24.27 8.67
C TRP A 119 4.21 23.19 9.63
N VAL A 120 5.49 23.24 9.99
CA VAL A 120 6.12 22.38 11.00
C VAL A 120 6.72 23.30 12.05
N ASP A 121 6.34 23.12 13.31
CA ASP A 121 6.91 23.85 14.43
C ASP A 121 7.46 22.88 15.46
N TYR A 122 8.67 23.17 15.92
CA TYR A 122 9.31 22.48 17.03
C TYR A 122 9.58 23.46 18.16
N ASP A 123 9.01 23.20 19.33
CA ASP A 123 9.31 23.93 20.56
C ASP A 123 10.41 23.19 21.34
N GLY A 124 11.60 23.78 21.39
CA GLY A 124 12.75 23.22 22.08
C GLY A 124 12.64 23.19 23.62
N ARG A 125 11.64 23.85 24.22
CA ARG A 125 11.39 23.81 25.67
C ARG A 125 10.45 22.67 26.06
N THR A 126 9.38 22.50 25.31
CA THR A 126 8.35 21.48 25.58
C THR A 126 8.58 20.19 24.78
N HIS A 127 9.52 20.22 23.83
CA HIS A 127 9.79 19.15 22.87
C HIS A 127 8.59 18.83 21.97
N GLN A 128 7.65 19.77 21.84
CA GLN A 128 6.46 19.62 21.03
C GLN A 128 6.81 19.80 19.55
N ILE A 129 6.45 18.82 18.73
CA ILE A 129 6.47 18.87 17.28
C ILE A 129 5.02 18.94 16.81
N ASP A 130 4.67 19.98 16.08
CA ASP A 130 3.34 20.15 15.49
C ASP A 130 3.45 20.30 13.97
N VAL A 131 2.72 19.45 13.25
CA VAL A 131 2.57 19.57 11.80
C VAL A 131 1.13 19.97 11.49
N THR A 132 0.97 21.04 10.72
CA THR A 132 -0.34 21.48 10.21
C THR A 132 -0.28 21.54 8.69
N MET A 133 -1.42 21.30 8.06
CA MET A 133 -1.58 21.38 6.61
C MET A 133 -2.90 22.09 6.28
N ALA A 134 -2.99 22.78 5.15
CA ALA A 134 -4.24 23.29 4.62
C ALA A 134 -4.17 23.49 3.09
N PRO A 135 -5.31 23.64 2.40
CA PRO A 135 -5.32 24.13 1.02
C PRO A 135 -4.60 25.47 0.88
N PHE A 136 -3.99 25.71 -0.28
CA PHE A 136 -3.34 26.99 -0.57
C PHE A 136 -4.28 28.20 -0.38
N ARG A 137 -3.78 29.27 0.27
CA ARG A 137 -4.51 30.49 0.68
C ARG A 137 -5.56 30.26 1.77
N LYS A 138 -5.47 29.17 2.53
CA LYS A 138 -6.12 29.05 3.83
C LYS A 138 -5.15 29.42 4.94
N ASP A 139 -5.69 30.01 6.01
CA ASP A 139 -4.92 30.25 7.21
C ASP A 139 -4.49 28.94 7.86
N LYS A 140 -3.38 28.99 8.61
CA LYS A 140 -2.88 27.85 9.36
C LYS A 140 -3.95 27.37 10.36
N PRO A 141 -4.36 26.09 10.31
CA PRO A 141 -5.30 25.53 11.27
C PRO A 141 -4.80 25.66 12.71
N ARG A 142 -5.72 25.88 13.65
CA ARG A 142 -5.40 25.93 15.09
C ARG A 142 -5.05 24.57 15.68
N LYS A 143 -5.71 23.51 15.20
CA LYS A 143 -5.45 22.13 15.63
C LYS A 143 -4.44 21.48 14.68
N PRO A 144 -3.32 20.94 15.19
CA PRO A 144 -2.36 20.22 14.37
C PRO A 144 -2.99 18.98 13.71
N LEU A 145 -2.45 18.64 12.53
CA LEU A 145 -2.81 17.43 11.80
C LEU A 145 -2.23 16.20 12.50
N VAL A 146 -0.94 16.28 12.85
CA VAL A 146 -0.17 15.30 13.62
C VAL A 146 0.73 16.06 14.60
N SER A 147 0.93 15.49 15.79
CA SER A 147 1.58 16.15 16.91
C SER A 147 2.29 15.13 17.78
N ALA A 148 3.56 15.37 18.12
CA ALA A 148 4.35 14.45 18.93
C ALA A 148 5.25 15.20 19.91
N VAL A 149 5.42 14.66 21.12
CA VAL A 149 6.37 15.18 22.11
C VAL A 149 7.64 14.34 22.06
N ARG A 150 8.73 14.87 21.48
CA ARG A 150 10.02 14.19 21.35
C ARG A 150 11.19 15.17 21.44
N ASP A 151 12.13 14.86 22.33
CA ASP A 151 13.39 15.59 22.41
C ASP A 151 14.25 15.27 21.18
N LEU A 152 14.53 16.28 20.37
CA LEU A 152 15.36 16.17 19.17
C LEU A 152 16.84 16.47 19.48
N SER A 153 17.17 16.92 20.69
CA SER A 153 18.55 17.17 21.13
C SER A 153 19.51 15.97 20.99
N PRO A 154 19.11 14.69 21.22
CA PRO A 154 19.98 13.55 20.97
C PRO A 154 20.05 13.16 19.47
N ILE A 155 19.18 13.72 18.63
CA ILE A 155 19.09 13.38 17.21
C ILE A 155 19.91 14.38 16.38
N LEU A 156 19.74 15.68 16.65
CA LEU A 156 20.31 16.75 15.83
C LEU A 156 21.64 17.24 16.43
N PHE A 157 22.63 17.44 15.55
CA PHE A 157 23.88 18.09 15.93
C PHE A 157 23.72 19.61 16.00
N GLN A 158 24.79 20.27 16.44
CA GLN A 158 24.85 21.73 16.51
C GLN A 158 24.63 22.38 15.14
N ASP A 159 25.25 21.83 14.10
CA ASP A 159 25.13 22.28 12.72
C ASP A 159 24.41 21.20 11.90
N MET A 160 23.34 21.61 11.21
CA MET A 160 22.50 20.74 10.40
C MET A 160 22.11 21.43 9.10
N PHE A 161 21.83 20.64 8.08
CA PHE A 161 21.24 21.07 6.83
C PHE A 161 19.73 20.89 6.90
N VAL A 162 18.99 21.84 6.31
CA VAL A 162 17.53 21.76 6.15
C VAL A 162 17.18 21.82 4.68
N GLY A 163 16.17 21.05 4.26
CA GLY A 163 15.80 21.00 2.86
C GLY A 163 14.65 20.05 2.58
N PHE A 164 14.63 19.54 1.34
CA PHE A 164 13.62 18.60 0.87
C PHE A 164 14.28 17.41 0.17
N SER A 165 13.71 16.23 0.39
CA SER A 165 13.96 15.04 -0.41
C SER A 165 12.65 14.63 -1.08
N SER A 166 12.76 13.92 -2.19
CA SER A 166 11.61 13.29 -2.82
C SER A 166 12.06 12.11 -3.65
N ALA A 167 11.17 11.15 -3.84
CA ALA A 167 11.44 10.04 -4.74
C ALA A 167 10.22 9.72 -5.57
N THR A 168 10.49 9.27 -6.80
CA THR A 168 9.48 8.66 -7.65
C THR A 168 9.45 7.13 -7.44
N GLY A 169 8.36 6.48 -7.86
CA GLY A 169 8.25 5.02 -7.91
C GLY A 169 8.00 4.50 -9.31
N SER A 170 7.27 3.39 -9.39
CA SER A 170 6.77 2.80 -10.66
C SER A 170 5.88 3.75 -11.46
N VAL A 171 5.26 4.73 -10.79
CA VAL A 171 4.53 5.83 -11.43
C VAL A 171 5.37 7.09 -11.30
N VAL A 172 5.56 7.79 -12.42
CA VAL A 172 6.27 9.08 -12.44
C VAL A 172 5.41 10.13 -11.73
N SER A 173 5.95 10.63 -10.62
CA SER A 173 5.39 11.75 -9.86
C SER A 173 6.39 12.90 -9.76
N GLU A 174 5.90 14.12 -9.98
CA GLU A 174 6.64 15.36 -9.84
C GLU A 174 6.24 16.04 -8.53
N HIS A 175 7.23 16.39 -7.71
CA HIS A 175 7.06 16.99 -6.39
C HIS A 175 7.56 18.44 -6.44
N TYR A 176 6.65 19.41 -6.35
CA TYR A 176 6.98 20.83 -6.46
C TYR A 176 7.01 21.49 -5.09
N VAL A 177 8.11 22.17 -4.77
CA VAL A 177 8.17 23.19 -3.70
C VAL A 177 8.06 24.56 -4.36
N LEU A 178 6.93 25.24 -4.14
CA LEU A 178 6.60 26.51 -4.80
C LEU A 178 7.03 27.73 -3.97
N GLY A 179 7.25 27.54 -2.68
CA GLY A 179 7.74 28.57 -1.77
C GLY A 179 8.06 27.93 -0.44
N TRP A 180 9.09 28.43 0.23
CA TRP A 180 9.59 27.89 1.49
C TRP A 180 10.13 29.01 2.36
N SER A 181 9.89 28.90 3.66
CA SER A 181 10.38 29.77 4.70
C SER A 181 10.78 28.93 5.91
N PHE A 182 11.89 29.29 6.52
CA PHE A 182 12.47 28.59 7.66
C PHE A 182 12.98 29.61 8.68
N GLY A 183 12.81 29.34 9.97
CA GLY A 183 13.30 30.17 11.05
C GLY A 183 13.71 29.35 12.26
N VAL A 184 14.79 29.76 12.90
CA VAL A 184 15.30 29.20 14.18
C VAL A 184 15.07 30.23 15.28
N ASN A 185 14.70 29.77 16.47
CA ASN A 185 14.37 30.59 17.64
C ASN A 185 13.27 31.63 17.39
N GLY A 186 12.31 31.27 16.55
CA GLY A 186 11.19 32.11 16.19
C GLY A 186 10.28 31.42 15.18
N LYS A 187 9.19 32.10 14.82
CA LYS A 187 8.29 31.64 13.75
C LYS A 187 8.94 31.87 12.39
N ALA A 188 8.76 30.94 11.46
CA ALA A 188 9.14 31.15 10.07
C ALA A 188 8.41 32.40 9.53
N PRO A 189 9.10 33.30 8.81
CA PRO A 189 8.45 34.42 8.14
C PRO A 189 7.31 33.94 7.24
N PRO A 190 6.13 34.60 7.23
CA PRO A 190 5.01 34.16 6.39
C PRO A 190 5.35 34.32 4.90
N LEU A 191 4.92 33.34 4.10
CA LEU A 191 5.09 33.40 2.65
C LEU A 191 4.18 34.46 2.02
N ALA A 192 4.74 35.27 1.13
CA ALA A 192 3.96 36.16 0.27
C ALA A 192 3.23 35.34 -0.81
N LEU A 193 2.09 34.72 -0.45
CA LEU A 193 1.36 33.76 -1.30
C LEU A 193 0.95 34.31 -2.68
N SER A 194 0.81 35.63 -2.80
CA SER A 194 0.52 36.31 -4.07
C SER A 194 1.71 36.31 -5.05
N LYS A 195 2.94 36.20 -4.54
CA LYS A 195 4.19 36.20 -5.32
C LYS A 195 4.67 34.81 -5.71
N LEU A 196 4.05 33.74 -5.19
CA LEU A 196 4.47 32.38 -5.49
C LEU A 196 4.17 32.01 -6.96
N PRO A 197 5.02 31.19 -7.59
CA PRO A 197 4.82 30.72 -8.95
C PRO A 197 3.46 30.01 -9.11
N LYS A 198 2.92 30.11 -10.32
CA LYS A 198 1.72 29.36 -10.69
C LYS A 198 2.12 27.89 -10.85
N PHE A 199 1.30 27.01 -10.29
CA PHE A 199 1.45 25.58 -10.51
C PHE A 199 1.23 25.26 -12.00
N PRO A 200 2.11 24.47 -12.66
CA PRO A 200 1.95 24.15 -14.06
C PRO A 200 0.60 23.50 -14.33
N ARG A 201 -0.03 23.85 -15.44
CA ARG A 201 -1.29 23.24 -15.88
C ARG A 201 -0.97 22.07 -16.80
N TYR A 202 -1.26 20.87 -16.34
CA TYR A 202 -1.13 19.67 -17.16
C TYR A 202 -2.45 19.39 -17.88
N GLY A 203 -2.40 19.33 -19.21
CA GLY A 203 -3.50 18.81 -20.01
C GLY A 203 -3.69 17.30 -19.77
N PRO A 204 -4.80 16.71 -20.24
CA PRO A 204 -4.99 15.27 -20.14
C PRO A 204 -3.88 14.53 -20.90
N THR A 205 -3.08 13.74 -20.19
CA THR A 205 -2.00 12.94 -20.79
C THR A 205 -2.59 11.84 -21.67
N THR A 206 -1.84 11.38 -22.67
CA THR A 206 -2.22 10.23 -23.53
C THR A 206 -2.56 9.00 -22.68
N ILE A 207 -1.80 8.79 -21.60
CA ILE A 207 -2.01 7.71 -20.62
C ILE A 207 -3.35 7.91 -19.88
N GLN A 208 -3.67 9.12 -19.41
CA GLN A 208 -4.95 9.38 -18.75
C GLN A 208 -6.14 9.12 -19.70
N ARG A 209 -6.01 9.46 -20.99
CA ARG A 209 -7.04 9.14 -22.01
C ARG A 209 -7.16 7.64 -22.23
N PHE A 210 -6.04 6.91 -22.28
CA PHE A 210 -6.02 5.45 -22.42
C PHE A 210 -6.64 4.74 -21.21
N TYR A 211 -6.32 5.14 -19.98
CA TYR A 211 -6.95 4.56 -18.79
C TYR A 211 -8.44 4.88 -18.72
N LYS A 212 -8.85 6.12 -19.04
CA LYS A 212 -10.26 6.52 -18.99
C LYS A 212 -11.10 5.84 -20.07
N ASN A 213 -10.57 5.68 -21.28
CA ASN A 213 -11.35 5.22 -22.44
C ASN A 213 -10.98 3.80 -22.89
N GLY A 214 -9.71 3.43 -22.88
CA GLY A 214 -9.20 2.14 -23.36
C GLY A 214 -9.34 1.00 -22.35
N MET A 215 -9.12 1.26 -21.06
CA MET A 215 -9.22 0.23 -20.03
C MET A 215 -10.64 -0.37 -19.88
N PRO A 216 -11.74 0.43 -19.94
CA PRO A 216 -13.10 -0.13 -19.98
C PRO A 216 -13.34 -1.03 -21.20
N LEU A 217 -12.79 -0.69 -22.36
CA LEU A 217 -12.94 -1.48 -23.59
C LEU A 217 -12.20 -2.83 -23.49
N ILE A 218 -10.98 -2.82 -22.95
CA ILE A 218 -10.18 -4.03 -22.75
C ILE A 218 -10.84 -4.96 -21.73
N SER A 219 -11.37 -4.42 -20.64
CA SER A 219 -12.08 -5.20 -19.62
C SER A 219 -13.38 -5.81 -20.16
N LEU A 220 -14.07 -5.13 -21.09
CA LEU A 220 -15.26 -5.65 -21.76
C LEU A 220 -15.00 -6.90 -22.62
N LEU A 221 -13.76 -7.08 -23.10
CA LEU A 221 -13.35 -8.26 -23.87
C LEU A 221 -12.71 -9.35 -23.01
N LEU A 222 -11.85 -8.97 -22.06
CA LEU A 222 -11.10 -9.93 -21.24
C LEU A 222 -11.97 -10.65 -20.20
N ILE A 223 -12.92 -9.95 -19.56
CA ILE A 223 -13.76 -10.55 -18.52
C ILE A 223 -14.66 -11.66 -19.09
N PRO A 224 -15.39 -11.46 -20.22
CA PRO A 224 -16.16 -12.53 -20.84
C PRO A 224 -15.28 -13.68 -21.33
N LEU A 225 -14.11 -13.40 -21.89
CA LEU A 225 -13.19 -14.43 -22.35
C LEU A 225 -12.72 -15.33 -21.20
N LEU A 226 -12.32 -14.73 -20.08
CA LEU A 226 -11.91 -15.47 -18.88
C LEU A 226 -13.07 -16.31 -18.32
N PHE A 227 -14.29 -15.76 -18.33
CA PHE A 227 -15.49 -16.47 -17.92
C PHE A 227 -15.79 -17.68 -18.82
N ILE A 228 -15.68 -17.53 -20.14
CA ILE A 228 -15.85 -18.64 -21.10
C ILE A 228 -14.82 -19.74 -20.84
N ILE A 229 -13.55 -19.39 -20.62
CA ILE A 229 -12.49 -20.35 -20.30
C ILE A 229 -12.85 -21.13 -19.01
N LEU A 230 -13.30 -20.43 -17.97
CA LEU A 230 -13.72 -21.05 -16.71
C LEU A 230 -14.89 -22.02 -16.91
N VAL A 231 -15.89 -21.64 -17.71
CA VAL A 231 -17.04 -22.51 -18.05
C VAL A 231 -16.58 -23.74 -18.84
N ILE A 232 -15.69 -23.58 -19.82
CA ILE A 232 -15.13 -24.72 -20.57
C ILE A 232 -14.39 -25.67 -19.64
N LEU A 233 -13.54 -25.15 -18.74
CA LEU A 233 -12.82 -25.97 -17.76
C LEU A 233 -13.79 -26.70 -16.81
N LEU A 234 -14.85 -26.02 -16.36
CA LEU A 234 -15.89 -26.60 -15.53
C LEU A 234 -16.65 -27.72 -16.27
N VAL A 235 -17.07 -27.48 -17.51
CA VAL A 235 -17.75 -28.49 -18.34
C VAL A 235 -16.83 -29.68 -18.59
N ARG A 236 -15.56 -29.45 -18.96
CA ARG A 236 -14.57 -30.52 -19.13
C ARG A 236 -14.35 -31.30 -17.84
N PHE A 237 -14.32 -30.64 -16.69
CA PHE A 237 -14.22 -31.28 -15.39
C PHE A 237 -15.46 -32.15 -15.10
N ILE A 238 -16.67 -31.62 -15.33
CA ILE A 238 -17.93 -32.36 -15.14
C ILE A 238 -17.99 -33.56 -16.09
N VAL A 239 -17.67 -33.40 -17.38
CA VAL A 239 -17.67 -34.49 -18.36
C VAL A 239 -16.62 -35.54 -18.01
N ARG A 240 -15.39 -35.15 -17.68
CA ARG A 240 -14.36 -36.09 -17.22
C ARG A 240 -14.80 -36.84 -15.98
N ARG A 241 -15.44 -36.15 -15.03
CA ARG A 241 -15.96 -36.77 -13.81
C ARG A 241 -17.11 -37.72 -14.11
N ARG A 242 -18.03 -37.35 -15.00
CA ARG A 242 -19.13 -38.22 -15.44
C ARG A 242 -18.61 -39.45 -16.15
N ARG A 243 -17.68 -39.31 -17.11
CA ARG A 243 -17.05 -40.44 -17.82
C ARG A 243 -16.26 -41.36 -16.88
N LYS A 244 -15.50 -40.82 -15.92
CA LYS A 244 -14.73 -41.62 -14.95
C LYS A 244 -15.61 -42.51 -14.07
N PHE A 245 -16.85 -42.11 -13.84
CA PHE A 245 -17.82 -42.86 -13.03
C PHE A 245 -19.02 -43.32 -13.87
N ALA A 246 -18.85 -43.43 -15.20
CA ALA A 246 -19.85 -44.03 -16.05
C ALA A 246 -19.86 -45.53 -15.77
N GLU A 247 -21.03 -46.07 -15.48
CA GLU A 247 -21.25 -47.50 -15.25
C GLU A 247 -22.05 -48.01 -16.44
N GLU A 248 -21.57 -49.07 -17.08
CA GLU A 248 -22.32 -49.85 -18.05
C GLU A 248 -22.96 -51.00 -17.28
N LEU A 249 -24.27 -51.17 -17.43
CA LEU A 249 -25.04 -52.19 -16.72
C LEU A 249 -25.25 -53.35 -17.67
N GLU A 250 -24.79 -54.53 -17.28
CA GLU A 250 -25.14 -55.77 -17.97
C GLU A 250 -26.53 -56.24 -17.48
N ASP A 251 -27.30 -56.89 -18.36
CA ASP A 251 -28.71 -57.20 -18.11
C ASP A 251 -28.93 -58.00 -16.82
N TRP A 252 -28.00 -58.89 -16.47
CA TRP A 252 -28.02 -59.67 -15.23
C TRP A 252 -27.76 -58.84 -13.96
N GLU A 253 -27.03 -57.72 -14.04
CA GLU A 253 -26.82 -56.83 -12.88
C GLU A 253 -28.12 -56.16 -12.44
N THR A 254 -29.08 -56.01 -13.36
CA THR A 254 -30.41 -55.45 -13.11
C THR A 254 -31.24 -56.36 -12.19
N GLU A 255 -31.05 -57.67 -12.28
CA GLU A 255 -31.75 -58.66 -11.45
C GLU A 255 -31.31 -58.62 -9.97
N PHE A 256 -30.07 -58.21 -9.70
CA PHE A 256 -29.49 -58.11 -8.35
C PHE A 256 -29.35 -56.66 -7.84
N ALA A 257 -30.16 -55.74 -8.36
CA ALA A 257 -30.05 -54.30 -8.08
C ALA A 257 -30.06 -53.92 -6.58
N LYS A 258 -30.69 -54.72 -5.69
CA LYS A 258 -30.78 -54.43 -4.25
C LYS A 258 -29.46 -54.64 -3.48
N THR A 259 -28.54 -55.45 -3.97
CA THR A 259 -27.25 -55.75 -3.31
C THR A 259 -26.05 -55.07 -3.97
N ARG A 260 -26.26 -54.42 -5.13
CA ARG A 260 -25.21 -53.77 -5.93
C ARG A 260 -24.70 -52.48 -5.28
N MET A 261 -23.38 -52.32 -5.27
CA MET A 261 -22.70 -51.08 -4.84
C MET A 261 -22.25 -50.27 -6.06
N LYS A 262 -22.48 -48.95 -6.06
CA LYS A 262 -22.05 -48.08 -7.16
C LYS A 262 -20.52 -47.98 -7.19
N PHE A 263 -19.93 -48.02 -8.38
CA PHE A 263 -18.49 -47.90 -8.60
C PHE A 263 -17.92 -46.61 -7.99
N LYS A 264 -18.66 -45.50 -8.10
CA LYS A 264 -18.29 -44.22 -7.45
C LYS A 264 -18.09 -44.38 -5.94
N ASP A 265 -18.97 -45.12 -5.27
CA ASP A 265 -18.91 -45.31 -3.82
C ASP A 265 -17.75 -46.25 -3.44
N LEU A 266 -17.51 -47.29 -4.23
CA LEU A 266 -16.35 -48.18 -4.09
C LEU A 266 -15.02 -47.44 -4.31
N TYR A 267 -14.94 -46.58 -5.33
CA TYR A 267 -13.77 -45.75 -5.61
C TYR A 267 -13.45 -44.82 -4.42
N TYR A 268 -14.46 -44.20 -3.80
CA TYR A 268 -14.22 -43.38 -2.62
C TYR A 268 -13.90 -44.23 -1.38
N ALA A 269 -14.55 -45.38 -1.20
CA ALA A 269 -14.29 -46.27 -0.07
C ALA A 269 -12.85 -46.79 -0.05
N THR A 270 -12.28 -47.10 -1.22
CA THR A 270 -10.90 -47.61 -1.40
C THR A 270 -9.87 -46.49 -1.64
N LYS A 271 -10.29 -45.22 -1.57
CA LYS A 271 -9.47 -44.04 -1.89
C LYS A 271 -8.84 -44.08 -3.30
N GLY A 272 -9.57 -44.65 -4.25
CA GLY A 272 -9.17 -44.83 -5.65
C GLY A 272 -8.35 -46.08 -5.89
N PHE A 273 -8.66 -47.19 -5.20
CA PHE A 273 -7.99 -48.48 -5.34
C PHE A 273 -6.46 -48.38 -5.17
N LYS A 274 -6.04 -47.62 -4.15
CA LYS A 274 -4.60 -47.42 -3.86
C LYS A 274 -3.97 -48.73 -3.41
N LYS A 275 -2.74 -49.01 -3.87
CA LYS A 275 -1.96 -50.21 -3.50
C LYS A 275 -1.87 -50.47 -1.99
N LYS A 276 -1.84 -49.41 -1.17
CA LYS A 276 -1.83 -49.50 0.30
C LYS A 276 -3.04 -50.24 0.89
N GLY A 277 -4.17 -50.30 0.18
CA GLY A 277 -5.37 -51.02 0.58
C GLY A 277 -5.56 -52.36 -0.13
N LEU A 278 -4.60 -52.85 -0.91
CA LEU A 278 -4.70 -54.13 -1.61
C LEU A 278 -4.54 -55.29 -0.60
N LEU A 279 -5.54 -56.16 -0.52
CA LEU A 279 -5.52 -57.36 0.32
C LEU A 279 -4.99 -58.59 -0.41
N GLY A 280 -5.19 -58.66 -1.74
CA GLY A 280 -4.70 -59.75 -2.57
C GLY A 280 -5.06 -59.57 -4.04
N SER A 281 -4.35 -60.26 -4.94
CA SER A 281 -4.61 -60.25 -6.39
C SER A 281 -4.38 -61.63 -6.97
N GLY A 282 -5.26 -62.09 -7.87
CA GLY A 282 -5.18 -63.39 -8.53
C GLY A 282 -5.89 -63.40 -9.89
N GLY A 283 -6.11 -64.59 -10.46
CA GLY A 283 -6.70 -64.76 -11.79
C GLY A 283 -8.13 -64.20 -11.95
N PHE A 284 -8.83 -63.96 -10.84
CA PHE A 284 -10.19 -63.42 -10.81
C PHE A 284 -10.24 -61.94 -10.41
N GLY A 285 -9.09 -61.26 -10.28
CA GLY A 285 -8.99 -59.84 -9.98
C GLY A 285 -8.29 -59.50 -8.67
N SER A 286 -8.42 -58.24 -8.25
CA SER A 286 -7.76 -57.66 -7.08
C SER A 286 -8.78 -57.24 -6.02
N VAL A 287 -8.49 -57.57 -4.77
CA VAL A 287 -9.37 -57.29 -3.62
C VAL A 287 -8.77 -56.15 -2.79
N TYR A 288 -9.55 -55.12 -2.52
CA TYR A 288 -9.13 -53.94 -1.76
C TYR A 288 -9.99 -53.74 -0.52
N ILE A 289 -9.37 -53.36 0.60
CA ILE A 289 -10.08 -52.90 1.79
C ILE A 289 -10.56 -51.45 1.60
N GLY A 290 -11.81 -51.18 1.97
CA GLY A 290 -12.42 -49.87 1.90
C GLY A 290 -13.25 -49.52 3.14
N VAL A 291 -13.58 -48.23 3.26
CA VAL A 291 -14.52 -47.74 4.29
C VAL A 291 -15.58 -46.90 3.60
N MET A 292 -16.85 -47.33 3.68
CA MET A 292 -17.94 -46.64 3.01
C MET A 292 -18.06 -45.18 3.48
N PRO A 293 -18.05 -44.19 2.56
CA PRO A 293 -17.99 -42.78 2.94
C PRO A 293 -19.14 -42.33 3.84
N LYS A 294 -20.35 -42.86 3.59
CA LYS A 294 -21.60 -42.51 4.27
C LYS A 294 -21.80 -43.28 5.58
N THR A 295 -21.65 -44.60 5.56
CA THR A 295 -21.98 -45.47 6.71
C THR A 295 -20.78 -45.76 7.62
N LYS A 296 -19.56 -45.41 7.21
CA LYS A 296 -18.29 -45.74 7.88
C LYS A 296 -18.06 -47.25 8.08
N LYS A 297 -18.87 -48.10 7.45
CA LYS A 297 -18.72 -49.56 7.47
C LYS A 297 -17.48 -49.95 6.66
N LYS A 298 -16.64 -50.81 7.22
CA LYS A 298 -15.54 -51.45 6.49
C LYS A 298 -16.12 -52.45 5.49
N ILE A 299 -15.65 -52.38 4.25
CA ILE A 299 -15.99 -53.27 3.14
C ILE A 299 -14.73 -53.77 2.47
#